data_AF-A0AAD5BBU6-F1
#
_entry.id   AF-A0AAD5BBU6-F1
#
_cell.length_a   1.000
_cell.length_b   1.000
_cell.length_c   1.000
_cell.angle_alpha   90.00
_cell.angle_beta   90.00
_cell.angle_gamma   90.00
#
_symmetry.space_group_name_H-M   'P 1'
#
loop_
_entity.id
_entity.type
_entity.pdbx_description
1 polymer ?
#
loop_
_entity_poly.entity_id
_entity_poly.type
_entity_poly.pdbx_seq_one_letter_code
_entity_poly.pdbx_strand_id
1 'polypeptide(L)'
;MSWTGFTNCCKMRQFSTSSSVMRRISRKELMDKTKLLKEFRQFLGPKSITGEYHKNKYYYPPQNNKPNYIVNDGKSVVGESPKLGQSRMRNLDEPGRDPHLHPFPHNVYTKTAYLIPEHLKSQIVEDEQVNGLHPQEIAHKYGINLQRVEAILKLSAIEKNFQPKEEIAEDLKSFAAIMKRMFPLFKGGYTADNLTEIPTPHKTLTDRFLTIEENEPFGPVDAAKILHLEPASNTLKKLTEFNLEEAQKQQQAIEDKKIDVVYGKKRKDENKLFRFTMKNVGEFGHRYGASRRDRKLDRAIGFDAAGKMIYLHPDQ
;
A
#
# COMPACT_ATOMS: atom_id res chain seq x y z
N MET A 1 10.18 45.59 -43.41
CA MET A 1 10.48 44.99 -42.09
C MET A 1 9.75 43.66 -42.00
N SER A 2 10.43 42.60 -42.40
CA SER A 2 9.91 41.23 -42.45
C SER A 2 10.01 40.57 -41.09
N TRP A 3 8.87 40.16 -40.55
CA TRP A 3 8.76 39.28 -39.39
C TRP A 3 8.85 37.82 -39.85
N THR A 4 9.93 37.13 -39.49
CA THR A 4 9.96 35.65 -39.42
C THR A 4 10.91 35.20 -38.31
N GLY A 5 10.34 34.66 -37.25
CA GLY A 5 11.09 34.17 -36.08
C GLY A 5 10.31 33.09 -35.33
N PHE A 6 9.80 32.09 -36.02
CA PHE A 6 9.28 30.88 -35.37
C PHE A 6 10.47 30.01 -34.96
N THR A 7 10.89 30.12 -33.70
CA THR A 7 11.80 29.16 -33.07
C THR A 7 11.06 27.85 -32.82
N ASN A 8 11.36 26.84 -33.63
CA ASN A 8 10.92 25.46 -33.43
C ASN A 8 11.48 24.93 -32.09
N CYS A 9 10.64 24.93 -31.06
CA CYS A 9 10.93 24.28 -29.79
C CYS A 9 10.83 22.75 -29.99
N CYS A 10 11.96 22.14 -30.37
CA CYS A 10 12.06 20.70 -30.55
C CYS A 10 12.01 20.02 -29.17
N LYS A 11 10.82 19.63 -28.72
CA LYS A 11 10.65 18.71 -27.58
C LYS A 11 11.33 17.38 -27.93
N MET A 12 12.61 17.24 -27.56
CA MET A 12 13.32 15.97 -27.63
C MET A 12 12.64 14.98 -26.68
N ARG A 13 11.97 13.97 -27.24
CA ARG A 13 11.60 12.77 -26.48
C ARG A 13 12.89 12.01 -26.18
N GLN A 14 13.33 12.05 -24.92
CA GLN A 14 14.43 11.21 -24.45
C GLN A 14 13.93 9.76 -24.37
N PHE A 15 14.69 8.83 -24.94
CA PHE A 15 14.46 7.39 -24.82
C PHE A 15 15.58 6.77 -23.97
N SER A 16 15.22 5.92 -23.02
CA SER A 16 16.16 5.32 -22.07
C SER A 16 17.06 4.30 -22.77
N THR A 17 18.35 4.62 -22.88
CA THR A 17 19.39 3.63 -23.18
C THR A 17 20.16 3.32 -21.90
N SER A 18 20.73 2.12 -21.83
CA SER A 18 21.48 1.65 -20.65
C SER A 18 22.77 2.44 -20.40
N SER A 19 23.20 3.29 -21.34
CA SER A 19 24.35 4.18 -21.18
C SER A 19 23.95 5.46 -20.45
N SER A 20 24.32 5.58 -19.17
CA SER A 20 24.26 6.82 -18.38
C SER A 20 25.25 7.89 -18.85
N VAL A 21 26.00 7.64 -19.93
CA VAL A 21 26.87 8.64 -20.53
C VAL A 21 26.01 9.62 -21.30
N MET A 22 25.96 10.88 -20.85
CA MET A 22 25.48 12.02 -21.64
C MET A 22 26.37 12.28 -22.87
N ARG A 23 26.49 11.28 -23.75
CA ARG A 23 26.91 11.50 -25.13
C ARG A 23 25.65 11.82 -25.92
N ARG A 24 25.75 12.76 -26.86
CA ARG A 24 24.70 13.05 -27.83
C ARG A 24 24.51 11.81 -28.71
N ILE A 25 23.72 10.84 -28.24
CA ILE A 25 23.34 9.67 -29.02
C ILE A 25 22.32 10.14 -30.04
N SER A 26 22.57 9.86 -31.31
CA SER A 26 21.65 10.27 -32.37
C SER A 26 20.32 9.52 -32.25
N ARG A 27 19.20 10.16 -32.65
CA ARG A 27 17.87 9.52 -32.64
C ARG A 27 17.83 8.21 -33.45
N LYS A 28 18.67 8.10 -34.49
CA LYS A 28 18.81 6.87 -35.29
C LYS A 28 19.45 5.74 -34.49
N GLU A 29 20.50 6.02 -33.72
CA GLU A 29 21.15 5.04 -32.84
C GLU A 29 20.28 4.60 -31.66
N LEU A 30 19.41 5.49 -31.16
CA LEU A 30 18.43 5.20 -30.10
C LEU A 30 17.31 4.24 -30.55
N MET A 31 17.05 4.16 -31.85
CA MET A 31 16.02 3.30 -32.44
C MET A 31 16.60 2.06 -33.13
N ASP A 32 17.91 1.84 -33.03
CA ASP A 32 18.54 0.67 -33.62
C ASP A 32 18.24 -0.58 -32.79
N LYS A 33 17.28 -1.36 -33.29
CA LYS A 33 16.85 -2.63 -32.69
C LYS A 33 18.03 -3.58 -32.46
N THR A 34 19.03 -3.59 -33.34
CA THR A 34 20.18 -4.50 -33.23
C THR A 34 21.07 -4.14 -32.05
N LYS A 35 21.28 -2.84 -31.83
CA LYS A 35 22.02 -2.30 -30.68
C LYS A 35 21.30 -2.55 -29.36
N LEU A 36 20.00 -2.26 -29.31
CA LEU A 36 19.19 -2.52 -28.10
C LEU A 36 19.14 -4.02 -27.75
N LEU A 37 18.99 -4.90 -28.74
CA LEU A 37 19.05 -6.35 -28.52
C LEU A 37 20.42 -6.81 -28.04
N LYS A 38 21.50 -6.18 -28.54
CA LYS A 38 22.86 -6.47 -28.08
C LYS A 38 23.07 -6.04 -26.63
N GLU A 39 22.64 -4.84 -26.26
CA GLU A 39 22.67 -4.34 -24.88
C GLU A 39 21.84 -5.22 -23.95
N PHE A 40 20.64 -5.64 -24.39
CA PHE A 40 19.80 -6.55 -23.62
C PHE A 40 20.45 -7.93 -23.41
N ARG A 41 21.09 -8.50 -24.44
CA ARG A 41 21.83 -9.76 -24.31
C ARG A 41 23.04 -9.62 -23.38
N GLN A 42 23.71 -8.46 -23.39
CA GLN A 42 24.80 -8.17 -22.46
C GLN A 42 24.28 -8.09 -21.02
N PHE A 43 23.13 -7.45 -20.82
CA PHE A 43 22.49 -7.39 -19.50
C PHE A 43 22.11 -8.79 -18.98
N LEU A 44 21.52 -9.63 -19.85
CA LEU A 44 21.11 -10.98 -19.48
C LEU A 44 22.28 -11.95 -19.28
N GLY A 45 23.39 -11.77 -20.00
CA GLY A 45 24.51 -12.72 -19.99
C GLY A 45 24.24 -13.98 -20.82
N PRO A 46 25.12 -14.99 -20.75
CA PRO A 46 25.01 -16.19 -21.55
C PRO A 46 23.83 -17.07 -21.10
N LYS A 47 23.13 -17.63 -22.09
CA LYS A 47 22.01 -18.55 -21.92
C LYS A 47 22.52 -20.00 -21.80
N SER A 48 22.04 -20.76 -20.83
CA SER A 48 22.33 -22.20 -20.72
C SER A 48 21.60 -23.02 -21.80
N ILE A 49 21.92 -24.31 -21.92
CA ILE A 49 21.20 -25.25 -22.80
C ILE A 49 19.72 -25.36 -22.38
N THR A 50 19.44 -25.32 -21.07
CA THR A 50 18.08 -25.30 -20.51
C THR A 50 17.36 -23.96 -20.73
N GLY A 51 18.11 -22.92 -21.10
CA GLY A 51 17.59 -21.61 -21.43
C GLY A 51 17.64 -20.58 -20.30
N GLU A 52 18.31 -20.92 -19.20
CA GLU A 52 18.46 -20.11 -18.00
C GLU A 52 19.62 -19.12 -18.10
N TYR A 53 19.44 -17.94 -17.52
CA TYR A 53 20.46 -16.89 -17.42
C TYR A 53 21.15 -16.96 -16.05
N HIS A 54 21.72 -18.11 -15.72
CA HIS A 54 22.35 -18.40 -14.43
C HIS A 54 23.44 -17.40 -14.00
N LYS A 55 24.11 -16.74 -14.96
CA LYS A 55 25.12 -15.72 -14.65
C LYS A 55 24.53 -14.35 -14.33
N ASN A 56 23.25 -14.10 -14.61
CA ASN A 56 22.62 -12.85 -14.26
C ASN A 56 22.34 -12.80 -12.75
N LYS A 57 22.84 -11.74 -12.09
CA LYS A 57 22.67 -11.45 -10.66
C LYS A 57 21.20 -11.52 -10.22
N TYR A 58 20.28 -11.14 -11.09
CA TYR A 58 18.86 -11.01 -10.78
C TYR A 58 18.01 -12.23 -11.19
N TYR A 59 18.64 -13.30 -11.69
CA TYR A 59 17.91 -14.47 -12.21
C TYR A 59 17.34 -15.36 -11.09
N TYR A 60 18.15 -15.72 -10.10
CA TYR A 60 17.71 -16.57 -8.98
C TYR A 60 17.23 -15.73 -7.78
N PRO A 61 16.18 -16.19 -7.08
CA PRO A 61 15.69 -15.50 -5.89
C PRO A 61 16.69 -15.61 -4.74
N PRO A 62 16.92 -14.51 -3.98
CA PRO A 62 17.80 -14.54 -2.82
C PRO A 62 17.26 -15.47 -1.73
N GLN A 63 18.16 -16.13 -1.00
CA GLN A 63 17.84 -17.15 0.01
C GLN A 63 18.16 -16.70 1.47
N ASN A 64 18.53 -15.43 1.66
CA ASN A 64 19.16 -14.93 2.89
C ASN A 64 18.37 -13.81 3.60
N ASN A 65 17.07 -13.66 3.32
CA ASN A 65 16.22 -12.57 3.81
C ASN A 65 16.77 -11.17 3.46
N LYS A 66 17.54 -11.08 2.37
CA LYS A 66 18.06 -9.83 1.84
C LYS A 66 17.62 -9.71 0.38
N PRO A 67 16.70 -8.80 0.08
CA PRO A 67 16.30 -8.55 -1.30
C PRO A 67 17.53 -8.19 -2.16
N ASN A 68 17.50 -8.70 -3.38
CA ASN A 68 18.51 -8.43 -4.40
C ASN A 68 17.91 -7.52 -5.47
N TYR A 69 17.65 -6.27 -5.09
CA TYR A 69 17.07 -5.27 -6.00
C TYR A 69 18.11 -4.71 -6.99
N ILE A 70 17.60 -4.08 -8.04
CA ILE A 70 18.40 -3.61 -9.17
C ILE A 70 19.34 -2.48 -8.74
N VAL A 71 20.62 -2.59 -9.09
CA VAL A 71 21.62 -1.54 -8.88
C VAL A 71 22.08 -1.00 -10.23
N ASN A 72 22.26 0.32 -10.32
CA ASN A 72 22.68 1.02 -11.54
C ASN A 72 24.22 1.04 -11.65
N ASP A 73 24.87 -0.09 -11.42
CA ASP A 73 26.33 -0.26 -11.50
C ASP A 73 26.79 -0.69 -12.90
N GLY A 74 25.85 -1.04 -13.78
CA GLY A 74 26.13 -1.57 -15.12
C GLY A 74 26.70 -3.00 -15.11
N LYS A 75 26.67 -3.70 -13.95
CA LYS A 75 27.21 -5.04 -13.76
C LYS A 75 26.11 -6.02 -13.37
N SER A 76 25.37 -6.49 -14.37
CA SER A 76 24.32 -7.49 -14.17
C SER A 76 24.82 -8.94 -14.18
N VAL A 77 25.99 -9.21 -14.75
CA VAL A 77 26.53 -10.58 -14.90
C VAL A 77 27.59 -10.87 -13.84
N VAL A 78 27.35 -11.90 -13.03
CA VAL A 78 28.25 -12.39 -11.98
C VAL A 78 29.49 -13.05 -12.60
N GLY A 79 30.68 -12.64 -12.17
CA GLY A 79 31.95 -13.26 -12.60
C GLY A 79 32.56 -12.69 -13.90
N GLU A 80 31.97 -11.66 -14.51
CA GLU A 80 32.69 -10.88 -15.54
C GLU A 80 33.80 -10.05 -14.86
N SER A 81 35.04 -10.22 -15.31
CA SER A 81 36.11 -9.30 -14.97
C SER A 81 35.75 -7.91 -15.51
N PRO A 82 35.97 -6.83 -14.75
CA PRO A 82 35.68 -5.49 -15.24
C PRO A 82 36.51 -5.26 -16.50
N LYS A 83 35.84 -5.14 -17.66
CA LYS A 83 36.53 -4.85 -18.91
C LYS A 83 37.30 -3.55 -18.74
N LEU A 84 38.61 -3.58 -18.97
CA LEU A 84 39.49 -2.41 -18.97
C LEU A 84 38.86 -1.34 -19.88
N GLY A 85 38.31 -0.27 -19.30
CA GLY A 85 37.60 0.80 -20.03
C GLY A 85 36.15 1.04 -19.60
N GLN A 86 35.53 0.13 -18.84
CA GLN A 86 34.35 0.47 -18.03
C GLN A 86 34.86 1.25 -16.82
N SER A 87 35.03 2.57 -17.03
CA SER A 87 35.29 3.55 -16.00
C SER A 87 34.48 3.20 -14.75
N ARG A 88 35.11 3.30 -13.58
CA ARG A 88 34.44 3.28 -12.27
C ARG A 88 33.41 4.41 -12.30
N MET A 89 32.24 4.15 -12.89
CA MET A 89 31.12 5.05 -12.81
C MET A 89 30.89 5.17 -11.31
N ARG A 90 31.15 6.36 -10.78
CA ARG A 90 30.78 6.68 -9.40
C ARG A 90 29.38 6.15 -9.23
N ASN A 91 29.16 5.32 -8.22
CA ASN A 91 27.83 4.83 -7.87
C ASN A 91 26.91 6.05 -7.93
N LEU A 92 26.09 6.13 -8.99
CA LEU A 92 25.05 7.14 -9.18
C LEU A 92 23.86 6.80 -8.28
N ASP A 93 24.09 5.99 -7.24
CA ASP A 93 23.15 5.80 -6.18
C ASP A 93 23.07 7.13 -5.45
N GLU A 94 21.86 7.69 -5.40
CA GLU A 94 21.59 8.88 -4.61
C GLU A 94 22.06 8.67 -3.17
N PRO A 95 22.65 9.69 -2.52
CA PRO A 95 23.12 9.57 -1.15
C PRO A 95 21.95 9.14 -0.25
N GLY A 96 22.12 8.05 0.49
CA GLY A 96 21.11 7.50 1.40
C GLY A 96 20.32 6.29 0.87
N ARG A 97 20.59 5.81 -0.35
CA ARG A 97 19.98 4.58 -0.88
C ARG A 97 20.62 3.33 -0.27
N ASP A 98 19.77 2.42 0.22
CA ASP A 98 20.14 1.03 0.54
C ASP A 98 19.59 0.06 -0.55
N PRO A 99 20.44 -0.56 -1.38
CA PRO A 99 20.02 -1.53 -2.40
C PRO A 99 19.24 -2.74 -1.86
N HIS A 100 19.36 -3.06 -0.57
CA HIS A 100 18.63 -4.19 0.03
C HIS A 100 17.19 -3.83 0.44
N LEU A 101 16.86 -2.55 0.52
CA LEU A 101 15.54 -2.07 0.92
C LEU A 101 14.82 -1.32 -0.21
N HIS A 102 15.54 -0.73 -1.17
CA HIS A 102 14.97 0.10 -2.23
C HIS A 102 14.86 -0.66 -3.55
N PRO A 103 13.66 -1.08 -3.97
CA PRO A 103 13.45 -1.83 -5.21
C PRO A 103 13.85 -1.05 -6.46
N PHE A 104 13.66 0.27 -6.45
CA PHE A 104 13.90 1.11 -7.60
C PHE A 104 15.11 2.02 -7.37
N PRO A 105 16.05 2.09 -8.32
CA PRO A 105 17.27 2.88 -8.13
C PRO A 105 17.06 4.39 -8.15
N HIS A 106 15.99 4.86 -8.79
CA HIS A 106 15.67 6.29 -8.94
C HIS A 106 14.65 6.81 -7.91
N ASN A 107 14.19 5.97 -6.98
CA ASN A 107 13.22 6.38 -5.97
C ASN A 107 13.63 5.88 -4.58
N VAL A 108 14.22 6.78 -3.80
CA VAL A 108 14.71 6.53 -2.44
C VAL A 108 13.55 6.45 -1.42
N TYR A 109 12.37 6.96 -1.74
CA TYR A 109 11.24 6.94 -0.81
C TYR A 109 10.51 5.59 -0.81
N THR A 110 10.50 4.88 -1.94
CA THR A 110 9.89 3.55 -2.01
C THR A 110 10.83 2.52 -1.39
N LYS A 111 10.40 1.96 -0.26
CA LYS A 111 11.10 0.91 0.49
C LYS A 111 10.25 -0.34 0.58
N THR A 112 10.90 -1.49 0.60
CA THR A 112 10.24 -2.77 0.88
C THR A 112 9.82 -2.84 2.34
N ALA A 113 8.63 -3.37 2.61
CA ALA A 113 8.15 -3.60 3.96
C ALA A 113 8.81 -4.85 4.57
N TYR A 114 8.99 -4.85 5.88
CA TYR A 114 9.52 -6.01 6.60
C TYR A 114 8.45 -7.08 6.77
N LEU A 115 8.81 -8.33 6.53
CA LEU A 115 7.95 -9.49 6.76
C LEU A 115 7.97 -9.87 8.25
N ILE A 116 6.78 -10.12 8.81
CA ILE A 116 6.67 -10.58 10.20
C ILE A 116 7.06 -12.06 10.26
N PRO A 117 8.04 -12.43 11.09
CA PRO A 117 8.49 -13.81 11.17
C PRO A 117 7.42 -14.70 11.82
N GLU A 118 7.42 -15.97 11.43
CA GLU A 118 6.37 -16.93 11.80
C GLU A 118 6.19 -17.09 13.31
N HIS A 119 7.30 -17.16 14.06
CA HIS A 119 7.25 -17.26 15.52
C HIS A 119 6.51 -16.08 16.16
N LEU A 120 6.68 -14.88 15.60
CA LEU A 120 6.05 -13.66 16.12
C LEU A 120 4.55 -13.66 15.76
N LYS A 121 4.17 -14.14 14.57
CA LYS A 121 2.76 -14.35 14.24
C LYS A 121 2.08 -15.32 15.21
N SER A 122 2.73 -16.45 15.52
CA SER A 122 2.21 -17.42 16.48
C SER A 122 2.05 -16.79 17.86
N GLN A 123 3.05 -16.03 18.33
CA GLN A 123 2.97 -15.30 19.61
C GLN A 123 1.83 -14.29 19.66
N ILE A 124 1.57 -13.55 18.57
CA ILE A 124 0.43 -12.62 18.48
C ILE A 124 -0.90 -13.37 18.63
N VAL A 125 -1.03 -14.52 17.96
CA VAL A 125 -2.26 -15.34 18.03
C VAL A 125 -2.43 -15.94 19.43
N GLU A 126 -1.35 -16.38 20.07
CA GLU A 126 -1.37 -16.88 21.45
C GLU A 126 -1.74 -15.78 22.45
N ASP A 127 -1.21 -14.57 22.29
CA ASP A 127 -1.51 -13.42 23.13
C ASP A 127 -2.99 -13.02 23.07
N GLU A 128 -3.63 -13.11 21.90
CA GLU A 128 -5.07 -12.86 21.77
C GLU A 128 -5.90 -14.03 22.32
N GLN A 129 -5.59 -15.27 21.92
CA GLN A 129 -6.46 -16.44 22.19
C GLN A 129 -6.30 -17.02 23.59
N VAL A 130 -5.08 -17.03 24.14
CA VAL A 130 -4.76 -17.62 25.44
C VAL A 130 -4.72 -16.56 26.52
N ASN A 131 -3.99 -15.46 26.28
CA ASN A 131 -3.83 -14.40 27.26
C ASN A 131 -4.99 -13.40 27.26
N GLY A 132 -5.84 -13.41 26.22
CA GLY A 132 -6.99 -12.52 26.11
C GLY A 132 -6.61 -11.04 25.98
N LEU A 133 -5.39 -10.74 25.52
CA LEU A 133 -4.90 -9.37 25.38
C LEU A 133 -5.63 -8.67 24.24
N HIS A 134 -5.91 -7.37 24.42
CA HIS A 134 -6.56 -6.58 23.39
C HIS A 134 -5.59 -6.32 22.21
N PRO A 135 -6.04 -6.32 20.94
CA PRO A 135 -5.18 -6.08 19.78
C PRO A 135 -4.34 -4.79 19.84
N GLN A 136 -4.82 -3.76 20.54
CA GLN A 136 -4.09 -2.52 20.79
C GLN A 136 -2.88 -2.72 21.73
N GLU A 137 -3.04 -3.52 22.80
CA GLU A 137 -1.94 -3.83 23.72
C GLU A 137 -0.87 -4.66 23.01
N ILE A 138 -1.31 -5.60 22.17
CA ILE A 138 -0.45 -6.40 21.30
C ILE A 138 0.30 -5.48 20.31
N ALA A 139 -0.39 -4.53 19.69
CA ALA A 139 0.21 -3.54 18.79
C ALA A 139 1.32 -2.73 19.48
N HIS A 140 1.07 -2.22 20.69
CA HIS A 140 2.07 -1.52 21.48
C HIS A 140 3.22 -2.41 21.95
N LYS A 141 2.93 -3.65 22.39
CA LYS A 141 3.92 -4.62 22.85
C LYS A 141 4.94 -4.98 21.76
N TYR A 142 4.47 -5.18 20.53
CA TYR A 142 5.33 -5.60 19.41
C TYR A 142 5.77 -4.47 18.47
N GLY A 143 5.21 -3.26 18.61
CA GLY A 143 5.50 -2.14 17.71
C GLY A 143 4.98 -2.37 16.29
N ILE A 144 3.79 -2.94 16.17
CA ILE A 144 3.15 -3.29 14.90
C ILE A 144 1.81 -2.56 14.80
N ASN A 145 1.49 -1.98 13.65
CA ASN A 145 0.23 -1.25 13.48
C ASN A 145 -1.01 -2.10 13.81
N LEU A 146 -2.01 -1.51 14.45
CA LEU A 146 -3.26 -2.18 14.87
C LEU A 146 -3.93 -2.96 13.73
N GLN A 147 -4.16 -2.29 12.60
CA GLN A 147 -4.78 -2.90 11.41
C GLN A 147 -3.98 -4.11 10.89
N ARG A 148 -2.65 -4.07 11.06
CA ARG A 148 -1.76 -5.15 10.64
C ARG A 148 -1.83 -6.33 11.60
N VAL A 149 -1.96 -6.09 12.91
CA VAL A 149 -2.24 -7.13 13.91
C VAL A 149 -3.57 -7.83 13.59
N GLU A 150 -4.65 -7.08 13.37
CA GLU A 150 -5.95 -7.65 13.00
C GLU A 150 -5.87 -8.50 11.71
N ALA A 151 -5.11 -8.04 10.71
CA ALA A 151 -4.91 -8.79 9.48
C ALA A 151 -4.19 -10.12 9.74
N ILE A 152 -3.18 -10.16 10.62
CA ILE A 152 -2.48 -11.40 11.01
C ILE A 152 -3.45 -12.37 11.68
N LEU A 153 -4.27 -11.87 12.60
CA LEU A 153 -5.25 -12.68 13.32
C LEU A 153 -6.27 -13.30 12.34
N LYS A 154 -6.81 -12.49 11.42
CA LYS A 154 -7.72 -12.97 10.35
C LYS A 154 -7.05 -14.00 9.44
N LEU A 155 -5.82 -13.74 9.00
CA LEU A 155 -5.07 -14.68 8.15
C LEU A 155 -4.80 -15.99 8.89
N SER A 156 -4.44 -15.94 10.17
CA SER A 156 -4.22 -17.14 10.98
C SER A 156 -5.48 -17.99 11.15
N ALA A 157 -6.66 -17.35 11.29
CA ALA A 157 -7.94 -18.05 11.35
C ALA A 157 -8.28 -18.72 10.02
N ILE A 158 -7.97 -18.06 8.90
CA ILE A 158 -8.14 -18.64 7.56
C ILE A 158 -7.17 -19.82 7.38
N GLU A 159 -5.90 -19.67 7.75
CA GLU A 159 -4.88 -20.73 7.65
C GLU A 159 -5.28 -21.98 8.45
N LYS A 160 -5.85 -21.83 9.65
CA LYS A 160 -6.37 -22.95 10.45
C LYS A 160 -7.52 -23.70 9.75
N ASN A 161 -8.38 -22.96 9.04
CA ASN A 161 -9.53 -23.52 8.32
C ASN A 161 -9.18 -24.00 6.90
N PHE A 162 -8.01 -23.63 6.40
CA PHE A 162 -7.61 -23.88 5.02
C PHE A 162 -7.01 -25.28 4.87
N GLN A 163 -7.76 -26.17 4.23
CA GLN A 163 -7.29 -27.51 3.85
C GLN A 163 -7.06 -27.56 2.33
N PRO A 164 -5.82 -27.35 1.85
CA PRO A 164 -5.53 -27.47 0.43
C PRO A 164 -5.61 -28.92 -0.04
N LYS A 165 -5.85 -29.12 -1.33
CA LYS A 165 -5.65 -30.42 -1.98
C LYS A 165 -4.19 -30.83 -1.86
N GLU A 166 -3.93 -32.11 -1.63
CA GLU A 166 -2.58 -32.66 -1.37
C GLU A 166 -1.57 -32.26 -2.45
N GLU A 167 -1.98 -32.35 -3.73
CA GLU A 167 -1.15 -31.99 -4.90
C GLU A 167 -0.64 -30.55 -4.88
N ILE A 168 -1.45 -29.61 -4.36
CA ILE A 168 -1.14 -28.18 -4.36
C ILE A 168 -0.41 -27.78 -3.07
N ALA A 169 -0.55 -28.57 -2.01
CA ALA A 169 -0.06 -28.23 -0.69
C ALA A 169 1.48 -28.14 -0.63
N GLU A 170 2.19 -29.04 -1.32
CA GLU A 170 3.66 -29.05 -1.36
C GLU A 170 4.23 -27.86 -2.13
N ASP A 171 3.64 -27.56 -3.28
CA ASP A 171 4.02 -26.41 -4.10
C ASP A 171 3.76 -25.08 -3.37
N LEU A 172 2.64 -24.96 -2.65
CA LEU A 172 2.36 -23.78 -1.84
C LEU A 172 3.36 -23.61 -0.70
N LYS A 173 3.76 -24.70 -0.04
CA LYS A 173 4.78 -24.67 1.02
C LYS A 173 6.14 -24.24 0.47
N SER A 174 6.54 -24.78 -0.68
CA SER A 174 7.81 -24.42 -1.32
C SER A 174 7.82 -22.96 -1.77
N PHE A 175 6.73 -22.49 -2.37
CA PHE A 175 6.54 -21.09 -2.76
C PHE A 175 6.62 -20.15 -1.55
N ALA A 176 5.88 -20.45 -0.48
CA ALA A 176 5.89 -19.65 0.75
C ALA A 176 7.29 -19.58 1.37
N ALA A 177 8.03 -20.70 1.37
CA ALA A 177 9.40 -20.74 1.88
C ALA A 177 10.37 -19.88 1.05
N ILE A 178 10.28 -19.92 -0.28
CA ILE A 178 11.10 -19.09 -1.17
C ILE A 178 10.76 -17.61 -0.95
N MET A 179 9.47 -17.26 -0.97
CA MET A 179 9.01 -15.88 -0.78
C MET A 179 9.48 -15.31 0.57
N LYS A 180 9.39 -16.09 1.65
CA LYS A 180 9.88 -15.69 2.97
C LYS A 180 11.37 -15.32 2.94
N ARG A 181 12.18 -16.08 2.21
CA ARG A 181 13.63 -15.85 2.08
C ARG A 181 13.99 -14.65 1.22
N MET A 182 13.06 -14.14 0.41
CA MET A 182 13.29 -12.98 -0.44
C MET A 182 13.15 -11.65 0.31
N PHE A 183 12.30 -11.59 1.34
CA PHE A 183 11.97 -10.36 2.06
C PHE A 183 12.80 -10.21 3.34
N PRO A 184 13.07 -8.96 3.76
CA PRO A 184 13.72 -8.71 5.04
C PRO A 184 12.75 -8.99 6.19
N LEU A 185 13.26 -9.53 7.29
CA LEU A 185 12.45 -9.88 8.46
C LEU A 185 12.35 -8.72 9.45
N PHE A 186 11.18 -8.57 10.05
CA PHE A 186 10.90 -7.64 11.13
C PHE A 186 11.64 -8.06 12.41
N LYS A 187 12.27 -7.10 13.10
CA LYS A 187 13.06 -7.36 14.33
C LYS A 187 12.65 -6.47 15.52
N GLY A 188 11.64 -5.61 15.36
CA GLY A 188 11.28 -4.60 16.35
C GLY A 188 12.27 -3.43 16.43
N GLY A 189 12.00 -2.46 17.30
CA GLY A 189 12.83 -1.26 17.48
C GLY A 189 12.80 -0.36 16.24
N TYR A 190 13.93 -0.20 15.56
CA TYR A 190 14.04 0.65 14.35
C TYR A 190 13.19 0.17 13.17
N THR A 191 12.79 -1.10 13.14
CA THR A 191 11.89 -1.62 12.09
C THR A 191 10.43 -1.58 12.53
N ALA A 192 10.12 -1.08 13.72
CA ALA A 192 8.75 -0.97 14.22
C ALA A 192 7.94 0.00 13.39
N ASP A 193 6.65 -0.27 13.28
CA ASP A 193 5.71 0.63 12.63
C ASP A 193 5.47 1.84 13.56
N ASN A 194 5.18 3.01 12.99
CA ASN A 194 4.88 4.21 13.78
C ASN A 194 3.41 4.19 14.23
N LEU A 195 3.20 3.89 15.52
CA LEU A 195 1.88 3.75 16.11
C LEU A 195 1.15 5.08 16.34
N THR A 196 1.81 6.22 16.07
CA THR A 196 1.26 7.56 16.33
C THR A 196 0.83 8.29 15.06
N GLU A 197 0.79 7.59 13.92
CA GLU A 197 0.37 8.17 12.65
C GLU A 197 -1.14 8.46 12.64
N ILE A 198 -1.47 9.72 12.41
CA ILE A 198 -2.85 10.16 12.20
C ILE A 198 -3.01 10.69 10.77
N PRO A 199 -4.17 10.46 10.12
CA PRO A 199 -4.43 11.02 8.80
C PRO A 199 -4.52 12.55 8.90
N THR A 200 -3.85 13.25 7.98
CA THR A 200 -3.83 14.72 7.95
C THR A 200 -5.14 15.27 7.39
N PRO A 201 -5.97 15.98 8.19
CA PRO A 201 -7.21 16.56 7.70
C PRO A 201 -6.94 17.76 6.77
N HIS A 202 -7.85 18.03 5.83
CA HIS A 202 -7.64 19.12 4.85
C HIS A 202 -7.43 20.50 5.50
N LYS A 203 -8.04 20.76 6.67
CA LYS A 203 -7.90 22.04 7.37
C LYS A 203 -6.49 22.29 7.91
N THR A 204 -5.68 21.25 8.16
CA THR A 204 -4.30 21.41 8.67
C THR A 204 -3.29 21.64 7.53
N LEU A 205 -3.69 21.44 6.27
CA LEU A 205 -2.81 21.68 5.11
C LEU A 205 -2.67 23.16 4.76
N THR A 206 -3.57 24.01 5.29
CA THR A 206 -3.53 25.46 5.06
C THR A 206 -2.83 26.17 6.21
N ASP A 207 -1.79 26.92 5.90
CA ASP A 207 -1.06 27.71 6.89
C ASP A 207 -1.91 28.88 7.39
N ARG A 208 -1.90 29.08 8.72
CA ARG A 208 -2.56 30.21 9.39
C ARG A 208 -1.58 30.85 10.36
N PHE A 209 -1.48 32.17 10.29
CA PHE A 209 -0.66 32.95 11.19
C PHE A 209 -1.60 33.82 12.05
N LEU A 210 -1.35 33.84 13.36
CA LEU A 210 -2.08 34.64 14.32
C LEU A 210 -1.11 35.52 15.07
N THR A 211 -1.47 36.78 15.24
CA THR A 211 -0.78 37.70 16.12
C THR A 211 -1.38 37.56 17.51
N ILE A 212 -0.55 37.17 18.46
CA ILE A 212 -0.91 36.91 19.86
C ILE A 212 -0.05 37.83 20.72
N GLU A 213 -0.50 38.20 21.92
CA GLU A 213 0.31 38.96 22.87
C GLU A 213 1.59 38.20 23.24
N GLU A 214 2.68 38.92 23.49
CA GLU A 214 4.01 38.32 23.74
C GLU A 214 4.03 37.36 24.93
N ASN A 215 3.11 37.53 25.88
CA ASN A 215 3.02 36.73 27.10
C ASN A 215 1.95 35.62 27.04
N GLU A 216 1.16 35.54 25.96
CA GLU A 216 0.08 34.56 25.87
C GLU A 216 0.64 33.19 25.40
N PRO A 217 0.47 32.12 26.18
CA PRO A 217 0.97 30.80 25.80
C PRO A 217 0.12 30.21 24.68
N PHE A 218 0.77 29.67 23.65
CA PHE A 218 0.08 29.03 22.52
C PHE A 218 0.39 27.54 22.44
N GLY A 219 -0.62 26.70 22.71
CA GLY A 219 -0.48 25.25 22.73
C GLY A 219 -1.18 24.52 21.57
N PRO A 220 -0.98 23.19 21.43
CA PRO A 220 -1.67 22.37 20.43
C PRO A 220 -3.19 22.37 20.57
N VAL A 221 -3.71 22.54 21.80
CA VAL A 221 -5.15 22.61 22.06
C VAL A 221 -5.75 23.90 21.51
N ASP A 222 -5.03 25.02 21.62
CA ASP A 222 -5.49 26.31 21.11
C ASP A 222 -5.39 26.35 19.58
N ALA A 223 -4.31 25.79 19.01
CA ALA A 223 -4.20 25.58 17.57
C ALA A 223 -5.38 24.75 17.01
N ALA A 224 -5.79 23.70 17.71
CA ALA A 224 -6.95 22.88 17.31
C ALA A 224 -8.26 23.68 17.32
N LYS A 225 -8.48 24.54 18.34
CA LYS A 225 -9.65 25.43 18.42
C LYS A 225 -9.71 26.39 17.22
N ILE A 226 -8.56 26.97 16.84
CA ILE A 226 -8.45 27.87 15.67
C ILE A 226 -8.77 27.15 14.37
N LEU A 227 -8.30 25.92 14.22
CA LEU A 227 -8.59 25.09 13.05
C LEU A 227 -10.01 24.51 13.06
N HIS A 228 -10.77 24.71 14.15
CA HIS A 228 -12.06 24.07 14.40
C HIS A 228 -11.96 22.55 14.22
N LEU A 229 -10.97 21.96 14.89
CA LEU A 229 -10.67 20.54 14.91
C LEU A 229 -10.48 20.07 16.37
N GLU A 230 -10.56 18.76 16.55
CA GLU A 230 -10.14 18.14 17.80
C GLU A 230 -8.61 18.09 17.89
N PRO A 231 -8.02 18.12 19.11
CA PRO A 231 -6.59 17.94 19.29
C PRO A 231 -6.08 16.61 18.74
N ALA A 232 -4.85 16.60 18.21
CA ALA A 232 -4.22 15.42 17.61
C ALA A 232 -4.14 14.21 18.57
N SER A 233 -3.95 14.45 19.86
CA SER A 233 -3.95 13.41 20.90
C SER A 233 -5.29 12.70 20.98
N ASN A 234 -6.40 13.44 20.86
CA ASN A 234 -7.75 12.89 20.97
C ASN A 234 -8.12 12.13 19.70
N THR A 235 -7.70 12.61 18.53
CA THR A 235 -7.90 11.89 17.27
C THR A 235 -7.10 10.58 17.23
N LEU A 236 -5.86 10.59 17.74
CA LEU A 236 -5.07 9.38 17.88
C LEU A 236 -5.76 8.40 18.81
N LYS A 237 -6.20 8.86 19.99
CA LYS A 237 -6.98 8.05 20.93
C LYS A 237 -8.19 7.40 20.27
N LYS A 238 -9.01 8.14 19.51
CA LYS A 238 -10.15 7.58 18.77
C LYS A 238 -9.77 6.54 17.71
N LEU A 239 -8.57 6.62 17.14
CA LEU A 239 -8.08 5.64 16.17
C LEU A 239 -7.50 4.39 16.85
N THR A 240 -6.98 4.55 18.08
CA THR A 240 -6.33 3.47 18.83
C THR A 240 -7.26 2.77 19.82
N GLU A 241 -8.12 3.52 20.50
CA GLU A 241 -8.99 3.05 21.57
C GLU A 241 -10.21 2.33 20.98
N PHE A 242 -10.32 1.04 21.28
CA PHE A 242 -11.60 0.39 21.50
C PHE A 242 -12.03 0.76 22.93
N ASN A 243 -12.52 1.99 23.12
CA ASN A 243 -13.10 2.35 24.41
C ASN A 243 -14.32 1.44 24.61
N LEU A 244 -14.24 0.45 25.50
CA LEU A 244 -15.41 -0.36 25.88
C LEU A 244 -16.57 0.55 26.30
N GLU A 245 -16.28 1.70 26.93
CA GLU A 245 -17.29 2.71 27.27
C GLU A 245 -17.84 3.48 26.08
N GLU A 246 -17.05 3.83 25.06
CA GLU A 246 -17.58 4.48 23.84
C GLU A 246 -18.24 3.46 22.92
N ALA A 247 -17.77 2.22 22.87
CA ALA A 247 -18.43 1.11 22.20
C ALA A 247 -19.72 0.76 22.92
N GLN A 248 -19.77 0.79 24.25
CA GLN A 248 -21.00 0.64 25.05
C GLN A 248 -21.91 1.86 24.88
N LYS A 249 -21.40 3.10 24.83
CA LYS A 249 -22.21 4.30 24.55
C LYS A 249 -22.69 4.33 23.10
N GLN A 250 -21.92 3.84 22.14
CA GLN A 250 -22.33 3.68 20.74
C GLN A 250 -23.34 2.55 20.64
N GLN A 251 -23.13 1.41 21.31
CA GLN A 251 -24.11 0.33 21.40
C GLN A 251 -25.38 0.82 22.07
N GLN A 252 -25.32 1.52 23.20
CA GLN A 252 -26.45 2.16 23.86
C GLN A 252 -27.10 3.20 22.95
N ALA A 253 -26.35 4.05 22.25
CA ALA A 253 -26.91 4.98 21.27
C ALA A 253 -27.51 4.29 20.03
N ILE A 254 -27.03 3.10 19.65
CA ILE A 254 -27.61 2.23 18.62
C ILE A 254 -28.86 1.52 19.17
N GLU A 255 -28.87 1.17 20.46
CA GLU A 255 -30.03 0.61 21.15
C GLU A 255 -31.13 1.65 21.35
N ASP A 256 -30.77 2.89 21.68
CA ASP A 256 -31.66 4.05 21.78
C ASP A 256 -32.14 4.51 20.39
N LYS A 257 -31.33 4.31 19.35
CA LYS A 257 -31.70 4.43 17.94
C LYS A 257 -32.05 3.07 17.32
N LYS A 258 -32.69 2.17 18.07
CA LYS A 258 -33.27 0.94 17.48
C LYS A 258 -34.26 1.38 16.41
N ILE A 259 -33.82 1.35 15.16
CA ILE A 259 -34.69 1.48 14.01
C ILE A 259 -35.64 0.30 14.11
N ASP A 260 -36.93 0.56 14.30
CA ASP A 260 -37.91 -0.52 14.38
C ASP A 260 -37.88 -1.31 13.06
N VAL A 261 -37.33 -2.52 13.15
CA VAL A 261 -37.29 -3.47 12.04
C VAL A 261 -38.38 -4.51 12.26
N VAL A 262 -39.40 -4.47 11.40
CA VAL A 262 -40.50 -5.43 11.40
C VAL A 262 -40.25 -6.46 10.29
N TYR A 263 -40.28 -7.74 10.64
CA TYR A 263 -40.23 -8.83 9.66
C TYR A 263 -41.63 -9.34 9.36
N GLY A 264 -41.96 -9.49 8.07
CA GLY A 264 -43.24 -10.07 7.65
C GLY A 264 -43.34 -11.56 8.00
N LYS A 265 -44.56 -12.05 8.25
CA LYS A 265 -44.81 -13.48 8.50
C LYS A 265 -44.55 -14.30 7.23
N LYS A 266 -43.54 -15.18 7.25
CA LYS A 266 -43.20 -16.08 6.15
C LYS A 266 -44.16 -17.29 6.08
N ARG A 267 -44.81 -17.51 4.93
CA ARG A 267 -45.61 -18.73 4.67
C ARG A 267 -44.71 -19.86 4.16
N LYS A 268 -45.17 -21.11 4.27
CA LYS A 268 -44.38 -22.31 3.90
C LYS A 268 -43.93 -22.31 2.43
N ASP A 269 -44.74 -21.74 1.53
CA ASP A 269 -44.47 -21.70 0.08
C ASP A 269 -43.68 -20.45 -0.36
N GLU A 270 -43.28 -19.58 0.56
CA GLU A 270 -42.59 -18.33 0.24
C GLU A 270 -41.06 -18.46 0.32
N ASN A 271 -40.38 -18.05 -0.75
CA ASN A 271 -38.92 -18.13 -0.84
C ASN A 271 -38.18 -16.94 -0.21
N LYS A 272 -38.88 -15.86 0.13
CA LYS A 272 -38.27 -14.59 0.59
C LYS A 272 -38.93 -14.10 1.87
N LEU A 273 -38.15 -13.41 2.70
CA LEU A 273 -38.63 -12.73 3.90
C LEU A 273 -38.61 -11.22 3.65
N PHE A 274 -39.72 -10.55 3.90
CA PHE A 274 -39.79 -9.09 3.79
C PHE A 274 -39.32 -8.44 5.09
N ARG A 275 -38.34 -7.53 4.98
CA ARG A 275 -37.81 -6.73 6.08
C ARG A 275 -38.27 -5.28 5.90
N PHE A 276 -39.04 -4.77 6.85
CA PHE A 276 -39.50 -3.39 6.88
C PHE A 276 -38.71 -2.63 7.93
N THR A 277 -38.06 -1.53 7.53
CA THR A 277 -37.32 -0.66 8.45
C THR A 277 -38.03 0.68 8.55
N MET A 278 -38.43 1.08 9.75
CA MET A 278 -39.07 2.38 9.97
C MET A 278 -38.08 3.51 9.64
N LYS A 279 -38.52 4.50 8.87
CA LYS A 279 -37.73 5.68 8.52
C LYS A 279 -38.60 6.92 8.50
N ASN A 280 -38.01 8.07 8.83
CA ASN A 280 -38.70 9.34 8.84
C ASN A 280 -39.01 9.83 7.42
N VAL A 281 -40.16 10.48 7.27
CA VAL A 281 -40.57 11.09 5.99
C VAL A 281 -39.63 12.25 5.67
N GLY A 282 -39.14 12.32 4.43
CA GLY A 282 -38.22 13.36 3.95
C GLY A 282 -36.75 12.94 3.89
N GLU A 283 -36.36 11.89 4.63
CA GLU A 283 -35.00 11.33 4.60
C GLU A 283 -34.87 10.08 3.71
N PHE A 284 -35.99 9.42 3.40
CA PHE A 284 -36.01 8.15 2.66
C PHE A 284 -36.81 8.23 1.37
N GLY A 285 -36.38 7.46 0.37
CA GLY A 285 -36.95 7.42 -0.98
C GLY A 285 -36.04 8.04 -2.03
N HIS A 286 -36.25 7.70 -3.30
CA HIS A 286 -35.51 8.33 -4.39
C HIS A 286 -36.04 9.76 -4.61
N ARG A 287 -35.14 10.75 -4.56
CA ARG A 287 -35.50 12.15 -4.77
C ARG A 287 -36.03 12.38 -6.19
N TYR A 288 -37.15 13.09 -6.28
CA TYR A 288 -37.69 13.55 -7.56
C TYR A 288 -36.77 14.60 -8.19
N GLY A 289 -36.62 14.56 -9.52
CA GLY A 289 -35.80 15.52 -10.27
C GLY A 289 -34.28 15.32 -10.15
N ALA A 290 -33.80 14.26 -9.49
CA ALA A 290 -32.38 13.93 -9.47
C ALA A 290 -31.85 13.67 -10.88
N SER A 291 -30.73 14.31 -11.25
CA SER A 291 -30.15 14.16 -12.58
C SER A 291 -29.63 12.73 -12.80
N ARG A 292 -30.03 12.07 -13.90
CA ARG A 292 -29.45 10.78 -14.28
C ARG A 292 -27.99 10.95 -14.68
N ARG A 293 -27.07 10.36 -13.91
CA ARG A 293 -25.62 10.39 -14.18
C ARG A 293 -25.14 9.25 -15.08
N ASP A 294 -26.03 8.38 -15.54
CA ASP A 294 -25.70 7.17 -16.30
C ASP A 294 -24.95 7.42 -17.61
N ARG A 295 -25.02 8.63 -18.18
CA ARG A 295 -24.28 9.01 -19.38
C ARG A 295 -22.96 9.72 -19.09
N LYS A 296 -22.72 10.11 -17.83
CA LYS A 296 -21.51 10.82 -17.42
C LYS A 296 -20.37 9.83 -17.13
N LEU A 297 -19.14 10.35 -17.14
CA LEU A 297 -17.94 9.57 -16.88
C LEU A 297 -17.79 9.26 -15.38
N ASP A 298 -18.27 10.14 -14.52
CA ASP A 298 -18.32 10.03 -13.06
C ASP A 298 -19.55 9.24 -12.56
N ARG A 299 -20.05 8.29 -13.34
CA ARG A 299 -21.18 7.45 -12.93
C ARG A 299 -20.81 6.58 -11.72
N ALA A 300 -21.74 6.40 -10.80
CA ALA A 300 -21.53 5.55 -9.65
C ALA A 300 -21.60 4.06 -10.05
N ILE A 301 -20.58 3.30 -9.65
CA ILE A 301 -20.46 1.86 -9.90
C ILE A 301 -20.20 1.19 -8.57
N GLY A 302 -20.97 0.15 -8.27
CA GLY A 302 -20.86 -0.65 -7.06
C GLY A 302 -20.81 -2.14 -7.37
N PHE A 303 -20.75 -2.95 -6.31
CA PHE A 303 -20.75 -4.40 -6.41
C PHE A 303 -21.82 -4.98 -5.49
N ASP A 304 -22.51 -6.01 -5.98
CA ASP A 304 -23.46 -6.79 -5.19
C ASP A 304 -22.74 -7.66 -4.15
N ALA A 305 -23.48 -8.24 -3.21
CA ALA A 305 -22.97 -9.22 -2.25
C ALA A 305 -22.33 -10.45 -2.93
N ALA A 306 -22.76 -10.78 -4.16
CA ALA A 306 -22.17 -11.82 -4.99
C ALA A 306 -20.93 -11.36 -5.80
N GLY A 307 -20.50 -10.11 -5.65
CA GLY A 307 -19.36 -9.53 -6.38
C GLY A 307 -19.66 -9.11 -7.82
N LYS A 308 -20.94 -9.07 -8.24
CA LYS A 308 -21.33 -8.61 -9.58
C LYS A 308 -21.34 -7.09 -9.64
N MET A 309 -20.80 -6.51 -10.70
CA MET A 309 -20.84 -5.07 -10.93
C MET A 309 -22.27 -4.60 -11.18
N ILE A 310 -22.71 -3.57 -10.45
CA ILE A 310 -24.02 -2.95 -10.58
C ILE A 310 -23.85 -1.43 -10.72
N TYR A 311 -24.66 -0.81 -11.57
CA TYR A 311 -24.74 0.65 -11.61
C TYR A 311 -25.56 1.13 -10.42
N LEU A 312 -24.90 1.87 -9.54
CA LEU A 312 -25.59 2.46 -8.40
C LEU A 312 -26.40 3.63 -8.92
N HIS A 313 -27.69 3.65 -8.57
CA HIS A 313 -28.38 4.93 -8.57
C HIS A 313 -27.71 5.83 -7.53
N PRO A 314 -27.65 7.16 -7.76
CA PRO A 314 -27.03 8.06 -6.81
C PRO A 314 -27.76 7.96 -5.48
N ASP A 315 -27.16 7.22 -4.54
CA ASP A 315 -27.46 7.28 -3.13
C ASP A 315 -27.10 8.71 -2.69
N GLN A 316 -28.07 9.41 -2.10
CA GLN A 316 -27.87 10.74 -1.53
C GLN A 316 -28.12 10.71 -0.03
#